data_AF-A0A0P7XGM1-F1
#
_entry.id   AF-A0A0P7XGM1-F1
#
_cell.length_a   1.000
_cell.length_b   1.000
_cell.length_c   1.000
_cell.angle_alpha   90.00
_cell.angle_beta   90.00
_cell.angle_gamma   90.00
#
_symmetry.space_group_name_H-M   'P 1'
#
loop_
_entity.id
_entity.type
_entity.pdbx_description
1 polymer ?
#
loop_
_entity_poly.entity_id
_entity_poly.type
_entity_poly.pdbx_seq_one_letter_code
_entity_poly.pdbx_strand_id
1 'polypeptide(L)'
;MEEEDASSRECSLQDTHGDAVGLPCACSPPYAPCCRVRHRVATTKIGRRIDEPYTEVLQVSGIKVLTAGEVEAVNGTDAWLKCTFETSEPVSELSVTVSWTFRPLGQGKEESVFYYHQKPYPISEGRFRKRVDWSGNIMAKDASITIRDVKFSYNGTFICQVKNLPDVHGLAGEVRLKVVASASYSEISILAAAIGGGILLMLIILLIVVVVKHRRKKREEVAELEFQQRARKDPTMW
;
A
#
# COMPACT_ATOMS: atom_id res chain seq x y z
N MET A 1 -55.39 -2.16 -15.70
CA MET A 1 -55.87 -2.59 -17.03
C MET A 1 -56.96 -1.58 -17.35
N GLU A 2 -56.75 -0.52 -18.12
CA GLU A 2 -55.80 -0.26 -19.22
C GLU A 2 -55.24 1.17 -19.15
N GLU A 3 -54.19 1.34 -19.95
CA GLU A 3 -53.35 2.49 -20.25
C GLU A 3 -53.96 3.30 -21.41
N GLU A 4 -53.86 4.63 -21.42
CA GLU A 4 -53.74 5.40 -22.68
C GLU A 4 -53.12 6.80 -22.46
N ASP A 5 -51.81 6.82 -22.69
CA ASP A 5 -50.99 7.69 -23.54
C ASP A 5 -50.98 9.22 -23.48
N ALA A 6 -49.74 9.71 -23.43
CA ALA A 6 -49.33 11.10 -23.45
C ALA A 6 -49.24 11.62 -24.89
N SER A 7 -50.05 12.62 -25.24
CA SER A 7 -49.95 13.29 -26.54
C SER A 7 -48.92 14.43 -26.49
N SER A 8 -47.71 14.14 -26.97
CA SER A 8 -46.74 15.12 -27.46
C SER A 8 -47.34 15.96 -28.60
N ARG A 9 -47.02 17.27 -28.63
CA ARG A 9 -46.69 18.01 -29.87
C ARG A 9 -46.15 19.42 -29.58
N GLU A 10 -44.96 19.67 -30.13
CA GLU A 10 -44.29 20.96 -30.30
C GLU A 10 -45.14 21.94 -31.14
N CYS A 11 -44.98 23.24 -30.93
CA CYS A 11 -45.52 24.27 -31.83
C CYS A 11 -44.38 25.14 -32.37
N SER A 12 -44.14 24.99 -33.68
CA SER A 12 -43.33 25.89 -34.51
C SER A 12 -44.16 27.11 -34.92
N LEU A 13 -43.51 28.27 -35.08
CA LEU A 13 -44.11 29.56 -35.38
C LEU A 13 -43.63 30.04 -36.75
N GLN A 14 -44.56 30.25 -37.70
CA GLN A 14 -44.33 31.18 -38.81
C GLN A 14 -45.62 31.64 -39.50
N ASP A 15 -45.60 32.94 -39.82
CA ASP A 15 -46.69 33.82 -40.23
C ASP A 15 -47.13 33.66 -41.69
N THR A 16 -48.38 34.02 -41.97
CA THR A 16 -48.86 34.39 -43.31
C THR A 16 -49.98 35.45 -43.24
N HIS A 17 -49.64 36.74 -43.16
CA HIS A 17 -50.48 37.79 -43.76
C HIS A 17 -49.72 39.12 -43.80
N GLY A 18 -49.25 39.52 -44.99
CA GLY A 18 -48.74 40.87 -45.24
C GLY A 18 -49.86 41.90 -45.14
N ASP A 19 -49.84 42.73 -44.10
CA ASP A 19 -49.48 44.16 -44.14
C ASP A 19 -49.91 44.88 -42.85
N ALA A 20 -49.16 45.94 -42.52
CA ALA A 20 -48.93 46.47 -41.18
C ALA A 20 -49.82 47.67 -40.76
N VAL A 21 -49.77 47.99 -39.45
CA VAL A 21 -49.66 49.33 -38.78
C VAL A 21 -50.46 49.32 -37.45
N GLY A 22 -49.94 49.71 -36.28
CA GLY A 22 -48.65 50.28 -35.96
C GLY A 22 -48.36 50.42 -34.45
N LEU A 23 -47.06 50.46 -34.17
CA LEU A 23 -46.31 51.05 -33.05
C LEU A 23 -46.48 50.56 -31.59
N PRO A 24 -45.40 50.72 -30.78
CA PRO A 24 -45.04 49.79 -29.71
C PRO A 24 -45.49 50.30 -28.33
N CYS A 25 -46.09 49.43 -27.53
CA CYS A 25 -46.23 49.70 -26.10
C CYS A 25 -44.99 49.18 -25.38
N ALA A 26 -44.03 50.07 -25.18
CA ALA A 26 -42.90 49.87 -24.29
C ALA A 26 -43.39 49.69 -22.84
N CYS A 27 -43.02 48.58 -22.20
CA CYS A 27 -43.15 48.43 -20.75
C CYS A 27 -42.06 49.27 -20.06
N SER A 28 -42.44 50.42 -19.50
CA SER A 28 -41.62 51.14 -18.53
C SER A 28 -42.18 50.94 -17.11
N PRO A 29 -41.38 50.48 -16.13
CA PRO A 29 -41.72 50.50 -14.70
C PRO A 29 -41.70 51.97 -14.18
N PRO A 30 -42.41 52.32 -13.07
CA PRO A 30 -42.68 51.46 -11.93
C PRO A 30 -44.07 51.66 -11.26
N TYR A 31 -45.21 51.75 -11.97
CA TYR A 31 -46.51 51.77 -11.27
C TYR A 31 -47.62 51.08 -12.08
N ALA A 32 -47.86 49.79 -11.82
CA ALA A 32 -49.13 49.14 -12.14
C ALA A 32 -49.55 48.22 -10.97
N PRO A 33 -50.81 48.25 -10.54
CA PRO A 33 -51.27 47.57 -9.31
C PRO A 33 -51.42 46.06 -9.50
N CYS A 34 -51.00 45.28 -8.50
CA CYS A 34 -51.22 43.83 -8.47
C CYS A 34 -52.72 43.50 -8.36
N CYS A 35 -53.31 42.93 -9.42
CA CYS A 35 -54.61 42.25 -9.34
C CYS A 35 -54.47 40.99 -8.47
N ARG A 36 -55.07 40.99 -7.29
CA ARG A 36 -55.09 39.85 -6.37
C ARG A 36 -56.22 38.89 -6.76
N VAL A 37 -55.90 37.80 -7.44
CA VAL A 37 -56.85 36.70 -7.71
C VAL A 37 -57.14 35.97 -6.38
N ARG A 38 -58.40 36.02 -5.90
CA ARG A 38 -58.86 35.21 -4.76
C ARG A 38 -59.27 33.82 -5.28
N HIS A 39 -58.43 32.82 -5.09
CA HIS A 39 -58.86 31.42 -5.19
C HIS A 39 -59.59 31.00 -3.90
N ARG A 40 -60.84 30.55 -4.00
CA ARG A 40 -61.50 29.82 -2.90
C ARG A 40 -60.96 28.39 -2.92
N VAL A 41 -60.20 28.02 -1.89
CA VAL A 41 -59.82 26.61 -1.66
C VAL A 41 -60.91 25.98 -0.79
N ALA A 42 -61.59 24.96 -1.32
CA ALA A 42 -62.51 24.14 -0.54
C ALA A 42 -61.67 23.20 0.37
N THR A 43 -61.83 23.32 1.68
CA THR A 43 -61.12 22.46 2.64
C THR A 43 -61.95 21.21 2.94
N THR A 44 -61.57 20.07 2.37
CA THR A 44 -62.09 18.75 2.79
C THR A 44 -61.24 18.24 3.95
N LYS A 45 -61.84 18.05 5.13
CA LYS A 45 -61.18 17.41 6.27
C LYS A 45 -60.95 15.92 5.97
N ILE A 46 -59.72 15.55 5.65
CA ILE A 46 -59.27 14.14 5.64
C ILE A 46 -58.44 13.94 6.90
N GLY A 47 -59.01 13.28 7.91
CA GLY A 47 -58.26 12.80 9.06
C GLY A 47 -57.37 11.64 8.64
N ARG A 48 -56.05 11.88 8.50
CA ARG A 48 -55.04 10.81 8.49
C ARG A 48 -54.31 10.79 9.82
N ARG A 49 -54.24 9.61 10.41
CA ARG A 49 -53.41 9.26 11.54
C ARG A 49 -51.94 9.53 11.16
N ILE A 50 -51.23 10.30 11.98
CA ILE A 50 -49.80 10.60 11.80
C ILE A 50 -49.05 9.37 12.31
N ASP A 51 -48.76 8.43 11.44
CA ASP A 51 -47.87 7.32 11.74
C ASP A 51 -46.54 7.55 10.98
N GLU A 52 -45.45 7.62 11.75
CA GLU A 52 -44.03 7.49 11.42
C GLU A 52 -43.36 8.50 10.43
N PRO A 53 -42.30 9.24 10.85
CA PRO A 53 -41.41 9.91 9.91
C PRO A 53 -40.55 8.86 9.18
N TYR A 54 -40.87 8.60 7.91
CA TYR A 54 -40.00 7.80 7.04
C TYR A 54 -38.67 8.54 6.84
N THR A 55 -37.67 8.14 7.62
CA THR A 55 -36.30 8.64 7.50
C THR A 55 -35.65 7.82 6.38
N GLU A 56 -35.66 8.32 5.14
CA GLU A 56 -34.86 7.71 4.08
C GLU A 56 -33.37 7.91 4.41
N VAL A 57 -32.75 6.86 4.93
CA VAL A 57 -31.31 6.80 5.13
C VAL A 57 -30.68 6.46 3.78
N LEU A 58 -30.21 7.47 3.04
CA LEU A 58 -29.36 7.23 1.87
C LEU A 58 -28.09 6.53 2.35
N GLN A 59 -27.97 5.24 2.03
CA GLN A 59 -26.73 4.46 2.21
C GLN A 59 -25.67 5.03 1.26
N VAL A 60 -24.89 6.00 1.74
CA VAL A 60 -23.71 6.48 1.00
C VAL A 60 -22.56 5.53 1.31
N SER A 61 -22.22 4.66 0.35
CA SER A 61 -20.97 3.91 0.41
C SER A 61 -19.86 4.79 -0.17
N GLY A 62 -18.85 5.09 0.64
CA GLY A 62 -17.64 5.76 0.18
C GLY A 62 -16.58 4.76 -0.28
N ILE A 63 -15.56 5.25 -1.00
CA ILE A 63 -14.41 4.45 -1.37
C ILE A 63 -13.69 3.93 -0.11
N LYS A 64 -13.40 2.63 -0.10
CA LYS A 64 -12.72 1.95 1.00
C LYS A 64 -11.36 1.46 0.54
N VAL A 65 -10.30 1.99 1.16
CA VAL A 65 -8.92 1.61 0.86
C VAL A 65 -8.44 0.54 1.83
N LEU A 66 -7.83 -0.52 1.29
CA LEU A 66 -7.22 -1.62 2.05
C LEU A 66 -5.71 -1.66 1.81
N THR A 67 -4.95 -1.76 2.90
CA THR A 67 -3.49 -1.78 2.87
C THR A 67 -2.93 -2.92 3.71
N ALA A 68 -1.61 -3.13 3.68
CA ALA A 68 -0.93 -4.10 4.53
C ALA A 68 -0.76 -3.63 6.00
N GLY A 69 -1.02 -2.36 6.31
CA GLY A 69 -0.82 -1.78 7.64
C GLY A 69 0.65 -1.51 7.98
N GLU A 70 1.47 -2.55 8.15
CA GLU A 70 2.90 -2.45 8.44
C GLU A 70 3.73 -3.30 7.47
N VAL A 71 4.83 -2.73 6.97
CA VAL A 71 5.75 -3.39 6.06
C VAL A 71 7.17 -3.22 6.62
N GLU A 72 7.88 -4.34 6.77
CA GLU A 72 9.30 -4.33 7.12
C GLU A 72 10.14 -4.62 5.87
N ALA A 73 11.16 -3.80 5.63
CA ALA A 73 12.06 -3.95 4.49
C ALA A 73 13.51 -3.76 4.92
N VAL A 74 14.43 -4.45 4.25
CA VAL A 74 15.86 -4.34 4.56
C VAL A 74 16.44 -3.12 3.83
N ASN A 75 17.31 -2.36 4.50
CA ASN A 75 18.01 -1.23 3.87
C ASN A 75 18.75 -1.70 2.59
N GLY A 76 18.43 -1.09 1.47
CA GLY A 76 18.98 -1.44 0.16
C GLY A 76 18.11 -2.37 -0.70
N THR A 77 17.03 -2.93 -0.15
CA THR A 77 16.08 -3.77 -0.92
C THR A 77 14.89 -2.97 -1.40
N ASP A 78 14.02 -3.60 -2.19
CA ASP A 78 12.78 -2.99 -2.62
C ASP A 78 11.66 -3.27 -1.61
N ALA A 79 10.73 -2.33 -1.45
CA ALA A 79 9.54 -2.47 -0.62
C ALA A 79 8.28 -2.32 -1.46
N TRP A 80 7.41 -3.32 -1.42
CA TRP A 80 6.11 -3.28 -2.08
C TRP A 80 5.04 -2.77 -1.11
N LEU A 81 4.40 -1.66 -1.45
CA LEU A 81 3.37 -1.03 -0.63
C LEU A 81 2.00 -1.32 -1.23
N LYS A 82 1.30 -2.30 -0.64
CA LYS A 82 -0.04 -2.70 -1.05
C LYS A 82 -1.06 -1.59 -0.79
N CYS A 83 -1.83 -1.23 -1.81
CA CYS A 83 -3.03 -0.42 -1.70
C CYS A 83 -4.08 -0.91 -2.70
N THR A 84 -5.18 -1.47 -2.22
CA THR A 84 -6.33 -1.86 -3.04
C THR A 84 -7.56 -1.08 -2.62
N PHE A 85 -8.54 -0.90 -3.49
CA PHE A 85 -9.74 -0.14 -3.14
C PHE A 85 -11.05 -0.85 -3.53
N GLU A 86 -12.09 -0.60 -2.74
CA GLU A 86 -13.46 -1.02 -3.00
C GLU A 86 -14.30 0.23 -3.23
N THR A 87 -15.11 0.22 -4.28
CA THR A 87 -16.02 1.32 -4.67
C THR A 87 -17.24 0.69 -5.36
N SER A 88 -18.40 1.31 -5.16
CA SER A 88 -19.67 0.97 -5.82
C SER A 88 -19.79 1.54 -7.22
N GLU A 89 -19.02 2.58 -7.53
CA GLU A 89 -19.02 3.24 -8.83
C GLU A 89 -18.21 2.43 -9.87
N PRO A 90 -18.59 2.49 -11.16
CA PRO A 90 -17.79 1.91 -12.23
C PRO A 90 -16.34 2.44 -12.20
N VAL A 91 -15.38 1.55 -12.44
CA VAL A 91 -13.96 1.87 -12.41
C VAL A 91 -13.42 2.03 -13.83
N SER A 92 -12.72 3.13 -14.08
CA SER A 92 -12.00 3.40 -15.33
C SER A 92 -10.71 4.18 -15.05
N GLU A 93 -9.75 4.13 -15.98
CA GLU A 93 -8.51 4.90 -15.86
C GLU A 93 -8.74 6.43 -15.86
N LEU A 94 -9.87 6.90 -16.42
CA LEU A 94 -10.25 8.30 -16.47
C LEU A 94 -10.94 8.78 -15.19
N SER A 95 -11.71 7.90 -14.53
CA SER A 95 -12.45 8.25 -13.31
C SER A 95 -11.60 8.15 -12.05
N VAL A 96 -10.57 7.31 -12.07
CA VAL A 96 -9.71 7.05 -10.90
C VAL A 96 -8.47 7.94 -10.87
N THR A 97 -8.24 8.52 -9.70
CA THR A 97 -6.97 9.17 -9.36
C THR A 97 -6.38 8.55 -8.10
N VAL A 98 -5.06 8.40 -8.07
CA VAL A 98 -4.32 7.89 -6.91
C VAL A 98 -3.22 8.87 -6.56
N SER A 99 -3.12 9.21 -5.27
CA SER A 99 -2.01 9.98 -4.72
C SER A 99 -1.39 9.22 -3.57
N TRP A 100 -0.07 9.06 -3.64
CA TRP A 100 0.74 8.57 -2.54
C TRP A 100 1.52 9.73 -1.92
N THR A 101 1.41 9.86 -0.60
CA THR A 101 2.18 10.82 0.20
C THR A 101 2.95 10.11 1.30
N PHE A 102 3.99 10.74 1.82
CA PHE A 102 4.85 10.21 2.86
C PHE A 102 4.84 11.16 4.06
N ARG A 103 4.53 10.61 5.23
CA ARG A 103 4.61 11.29 6.52
C ARG A 103 5.79 10.71 7.32
N PRO A 104 6.82 11.52 7.65
CA PRO A 104 7.94 11.05 8.46
C PRO A 104 7.51 10.73 9.90
N LEU A 105 8.27 9.87 10.60
CA LEU A 105 7.99 9.50 12.01
C LEU A 105 8.15 10.66 13.01
N GLY A 106 8.96 11.67 12.67
CA GLY A 106 9.24 12.83 13.52
C GLY A 106 8.52 14.09 13.05
N GLN A 107 9.03 15.26 13.43
CA GLN A 107 8.54 16.52 12.89
C GLN A 107 8.94 16.65 11.42
N GLY A 108 7.95 16.83 10.55
CA GLY A 108 8.15 17.05 9.13
C GLY A 108 6.81 17.27 8.43
N LYS A 109 6.88 17.87 7.25
CA LYS A 109 5.70 18.02 6.38
C LYS A 109 5.52 16.75 5.57
N GLU A 110 4.28 16.48 5.16
CA GLU A 110 4.01 15.42 4.21
C GLU A 110 4.68 15.73 2.86
N GLU A 111 5.32 14.71 2.29
CA GLU A 111 6.01 14.78 1.00
C GLU A 111 5.23 14.00 -0.06
N SER A 112 5.18 14.49 -1.30
CA SER A 112 4.58 13.74 -2.40
C SER A 112 5.50 12.58 -2.83
N VAL A 113 4.94 11.40 -3.02
CA VAL A 113 5.68 10.17 -3.38
C VAL A 113 5.38 9.75 -4.82
N PHE A 114 4.10 9.75 -5.20
CA PHE A 114 3.66 9.29 -6.52
C PHE A 114 2.24 9.77 -6.83
N TYR A 115 1.94 9.98 -8.11
CA TYR A 115 0.60 10.33 -8.57
C TYR A 115 0.21 9.50 -9.80
N TYR A 116 -1.07 9.12 -9.90
CA TYR A 116 -1.64 8.45 -11.07
C TYR A 116 -2.93 9.16 -11.49
N HIS A 117 -3.04 9.41 -12.79
CA HIS A 117 -4.28 9.81 -13.44
C HIS A 117 -4.21 9.46 -14.93
N GLN A 118 -4.95 8.45 -15.38
CA GLN A 118 -4.83 7.80 -16.71
C GLN A 118 -3.46 7.15 -16.99
N LYS A 119 -2.37 7.70 -16.44
CA LYS A 119 -1.03 7.16 -16.49
C LYS A 119 -0.24 7.46 -15.20
N PRO A 120 0.84 6.72 -14.94
CA PRO A 120 1.83 7.01 -13.90
C PRO A 120 2.50 8.38 -14.05
N TYR A 121 2.57 9.15 -12.96
CA TYR A 121 3.36 10.38 -12.83
C TYR A 121 4.32 10.26 -11.64
N PRO A 122 5.55 9.77 -11.87
CA PRO A 122 6.57 9.73 -10.82
C PRO A 122 7.06 11.13 -10.48
N ILE A 123 7.46 11.33 -9.22
CA ILE A 123 7.94 12.63 -8.75
C ILE A 123 9.33 12.96 -9.32
N SER A 124 9.50 14.20 -9.75
CA SER A 124 10.72 14.70 -10.40
C SER A 124 11.80 15.18 -9.42
N GLU A 125 11.43 15.45 -8.17
CA GLU A 125 12.28 16.11 -7.17
C GLU A 125 12.20 15.44 -5.78
N GLY A 126 13.07 15.85 -4.87
CA GLY A 126 13.11 15.31 -3.53
C GLY A 126 13.65 13.87 -3.45
N ARG A 127 13.42 13.25 -2.30
CA ARG A 127 14.02 11.97 -1.90
C ARG A 127 13.47 10.75 -2.63
N PHE A 128 12.24 10.81 -3.14
CA PHE A 128 11.57 9.69 -3.83
C PHE A 128 11.78 9.71 -5.35
N ARG A 129 12.51 10.73 -5.86
CA ARG A 129 12.82 10.88 -7.28
C ARG A 129 13.45 9.61 -7.86
N LYS A 130 12.83 9.06 -8.91
CA LYS A 130 13.29 7.83 -9.62
C LYS A 130 13.44 6.60 -8.70
N ARG A 131 12.78 6.59 -7.55
CA ARG A 131 12.80 5.46 -6.60
C ARG A 131 11.45 4.76 -6.50
N VAL A 132 10.41 5.26 -7.17
CA VAL A 132 9.05 4.73 -7.01
C VAL A 132 8.54 4.27 -8.38
N ASP A 133 8.17 3.01 -8.45
CA ASP A 133 7.55 2.39 -9.61
C ASP A 133 6.07 2.12 -9.34
N TRP A 134 5.25 2.27 -10.38
CA TRP A 134 3.86 1.81 -10.36
C TRP A 134 3.82 0.28 -10.39
N SER A 135 3.13 -0.33 -9.43
CA SER A 135 2.93 -1.78 -9.39
C SER A 135 1.46 -2.20 -9.30
N GLY A 136 0.54 -1.25 -9.44
CA GLY A 136 -0.91 -1.48 -9.43
C GLY A 136 -1.53 -1.74 -10.80
N ASN A 137 -2.83 -2.01 -10.79
CA ASN A 137 -3.69 -2.12 -11.95
C ASN A 137 -5.07 -1.55 -11.58
N ILE A 138 -5.40 -0.38 -12.13
CA ILE A 138 -6.64 0.35 -11.82
C ILE A 138 -7.87 -0.49 -12.10
N MET A 139 -7.89 -1.23 -13.21
CA MET A 139 -9.04 -2.07 -13.58
C MET A 139 -9.22 -3.26 -12.62
N ALA A 140 -8.15 -3.68 -11.96
CA ALA A 140 -8.18 -4.67 -10.87
C ALA A 140 -8.38 -4.04 -9.48
N LYS A 141 -8.68 -2.74 -9.41
CA LYS A 141 -8.80 -1.94 -8.19
C LYS A 141 -7.54 -1.97 -7.31
N ASP A 142 -6.38 -2.03 -7.96
CA ASP A 142 -5.07 -2.06 -7.32
C ASP A 142 -4.29 -0.76 -7.63
N ALA A 143 -3.92 -0.07 -6.56
CA ALA A 143 -3.23 1.22 -6.54
C ALA A 143 -1.83 1.14 -5.90
N SER A 144 -1.25 -0.07 -5.86
CA SER A 144 0.02 -0.35 -5.20
C SER A 144 1.23 0.29 -5.91
N ILE A 145 2.28 0.57 -5.12
CA ILE A 145 3.57 1.07 -5.61
C ILE A 145 4.72 0.24 -5.06
N THR A 146 5.87 0.28 -5.74
CA THR A 146 7.11 -0.32 -5.27
C THR A 146 8.16 0.76 -5.08
N ILE A 147 8.73 0.85 -3.87
CA ILE A 147 9.84 1.74 -3.56
C ILE A 147 11.14 0.96 -3.71
N ARG A 148 12.03 1.42 -4.59
CA ARG A 148 13.33 0.83 -4.90
C ARG A 148 14.41 1.28 -3.93
N ASP A 149 15.31 0.35 -3.59
CA ASP A 149 16.53 0.63 -2.81
C ASP A 149 16.23 1.47 -1.56
N VAL A 150 15.34 0.95 -0.70
CA VAL A 150 14.83 1.67 0.47
C VAL A 150 15.95 2.05 1.42
N LYS A 151 15.84 3.25 2.00
CA LYS A 151 16.82 3.78 2.94
C LYS A 151 16.20 3.94 4.33
N PHE A 152 17.00 3.93 5.38
CA PHE A 152 16.53 4.22 6.74
C PHE A 152 15.79 5.55 6.86
N SER A 153 16.12 6.52 6.00
CA SER A 153 15.41 7.79 5.99
C SER A 153 13.94 7.61 5.59
N TYR A 154 13.59 6.60 4.78
CA TYR A 154 12.21 6.33 4.32
C TYR A 154 11.33 5.70 5.40
N ASN A 155 11.83 5.57 6.63
CA ASN A 155 11.03 5.22 7.79
C ASN A 155 9.91 6.25 8.02
N GLY A 156 8.67 5.78 8.02
CA GLY A 156 7.49 6.63 8.15
C GLY A 156 6.22 5.96 7.67
N THR A 157 5.18 6.76 7.49
CA THR A 157 3.87 6.31 7.05
C THR A 157 3.62 6.78 5.63
N PHE A 158 3.42 5.84 4.72
CA PHE A 158 2.97 6.09 3.36
C PHE A 158 1.46 6.06 3.32
N ILE A 159 0.85 7.07 2.70
CA ILE A 159 -0.59 7.28 2.68
C ILE A 159 -1.06 7.18 1.24
N CYS A 160 -1.96 6.23 0.99
CA CYS A 160 -2.60 6.00 -0.30
C CYS A 160 -4.01 6.61 -0.27
N GLN A 161 -4.21 7.67 -1.04
CA GLN A 161 -5.52 8.25 -1.26
C GLN A 161 -5.98 7.93 -2.68
N VAL A 162 -7.13 7.28 -2.79
CA VAL A 162 -7.77 6.93 -4.05
C VAL A 162 -9.08 7.71 -4.14
N LYS A 163 -9.41 8.20 -5.34
CA LYS A 163 -10.71 8.80 -5.66
C LYS A 163 -11.23 8.18 -6.95
N ASN A 164 -12.50 7.80 -7.00
CA ASN A 164 -13.15 7.29 -8.21
C ASN A 164 -14.41 8.11 -8.50
N LEU A 165 -14.35 9.12 -9.36
CA LEU A 165 -15.49 10.02 -9.59
C LEU A 165 -16.77 9.26 -10.02
N PRO A 166 -17.95 9.56 -9.43
CA PRO A 166 -18.24 10.61 -8.44
C PRO A 166 -17.93 10.23 -6.97
N ASP A 167 -17.59 8.97 -6.68
CA ASP A 167 -17.20 8.46 -5.36
C ASP A 167 -15.78 8.93 -4.96
N VAL A 168 -15.73 10.16 -4.44
CA VAL A 168 -14.50 10.83 -3.97
C VAL A 168 -14.32 10.79 -2.46
N HIS A 169 -15.33 10.30 -1.73
CA HIS A 169 -15.36 10.34 -0.28
C HIS A 169 -14.88 9.01 0.29
N GLY A 170 -13.71 9.01 0.91
CA GLY A 170 -13.19 7.82 1.55
C GLY A 170 -11.99 8.11 2.44
N LEU A 171 -11.71 7.16 3.35
CA LEU A 171 -10.53 7.22 4.20
C LEU A 171 -9.30 6.79 3.38
N ALA A 172 -8.21 7.54 3.55
CA ALA A 172 -6.93 7.15 2.97
C ALA A 172 -6.40 5.90 3.69
N GLY A 173 -5.78 5.01 2.92
CA GLY A 173 -5.06 3.87 3.48
C GLY A 173 -3.68 4.29 3.96
N GLU A 174 -3.25 3.78 5.11
CA GLU A 174 -1.90 4.03 5.63
C GLU A 174 -1.06 2.74 5.62
N VAL A 175 0.22 2.87 5.30
CA VAL A 175 1.23 1.81 5.36
C VAL A 175 2.45 2.33 6.12
N ARG A 176 2.72 1.76 7.29
CA ARG A 176 3.90 2.09 8.08
C ARG A 176 5.09 1.27 7.59
N LEU A 177 6.06 1.92 6.97
CA LEU A 177 7.28 1.29 6.49
C LEU A 177 8.36 1.34 7.59
N LYS A 178 8.89 0.18 7.93
CA LYS A 178 10.02 0.00 8.85
C LYS A 178 11.20 -0.58 8.09
N VAL A 179 12.26 0.21 7.98
CA VAL A 179 13.51 -0.17 7.33
C VAL A 179 14.48 -0.67 8.38
N VAL A 180 14.88 -1.94 8.26
CA VAL A 180 15.81 -2.61 9.18
C VAL A 180 17.17 -2.81 8.54
N ALA A 181 18.19 -2.92 9.37
CA ALA A 181 19.51 -3.30 8.90
C ALA A 181 19.47 -4.76 8.44
N SER A 182 20.08 -5.07 7.30
CA SER A 182 20.43 -6.46 7.03
C SER A 182 21.40 -6.87 8.13
N ALA A 183 21.12 -7.93 8.88
CA ALA A 183 22.14 -8.54 9.73
C ALA A 183 23.33 -8.82 8.80
N SER A 184 24.43 -8.11 9.03
CA SER A 184 25.60 -8.23 8.18
C SER A 184 26.04 -9.69 8.27
N TYR A 185 26.24 -10.34 7.13
CA TYR A 185 26.81 -11.70 7.05
C TYR A 185 28.06 -11.87 7.92
N SER A 186 28.71 -10.78 8.36
CA SER A 186 29.75 -10.77 9.38
C SER A 186 29.34 -11.44 10.70
N GLU A 187 28.14 -11.23 11.25
CA GLU A 187 27.83 -11.79 12.58
C GLU A 187 27.65 -13.32 12.53
N ILE A 188 26.91 -13.80 11.53
CA ILE A 188 26.73 -15.24 11.32
C ILE A 188 28.06 -15.90 10.90
N SER A 189 28.87 -15.24 10.07
CA SER A 189 30.19 -15.77 9.68
C SER A 189 31.21 -15.74 10.81
N ILE A 190 31.20 -14.73 11.69
CA ILE A 190 32.06 -14.67 12.89
C ILE A 190 31.68 -15.80 13.85
N LEU A 191 30.38 -16.02 14.09
CA LEU A 191 29.91 -17.14 14.93
C LEU A 191 30.29 -18.49 14.32
N ALA A 192 30.08 -18.67 13.01
CA ALA A 192 30.44 -19.89 12.31
C ALA A 192 31.96 -20.14 12.33
N ALA A 193 32.78 -19.10 12.15
CA ALA A 193 34.23 -19.19 12.20
C ALA A 193 34.75 -19.50 13.61
N ALA A 194 34.16 -18.90 14.64
CA ALA A 194 34.52 -19.17 16.03
C ALA A 194 34.22 -20.64 16.41
N ILE A 195 33.01 -21.12 16.06
CA ILE A 195 32.59 -22.50 16.33
C ILE A 195 33.45 -23.49 15.51
N GLY A 196 33.58 -23.25 14.20
CA GLY A 196 34.36 -24.11 13.31
C GLY A 196 35.85 -24.17 13.67
N GLY A 197 36.45 -23.02 14.02
CA GLY A 197 37.82 -22.92 14.48
C GLY A 197 38.05 -23.67 15.80
N GLY A 198 37.14 -23.54 16.76
CA GLY A 198 37.20 -24.27 18.03
C GLY A 198 37.15 -25.79 17.84
N ILE A 199 36.22 -26.27 17.01
CA ILE A 199 36.10 -27.71 16.71
C ILE A 199 37.37 -28.22 16.02
N LEU A 200 37.87 -27.50 15.02
CA LEU A 200 39.09 -27.88 14.30
C LEU A 200 40.31 -27.93 15.23
N LEU A 201 40.46 -26.94 16.11
CA LEU A 201 41.56 -26.87 17.07
C LEU A 201 41.49 -28.00 18.11
N MET A 202 40.29 -28.35 18.59
CA MET A 202 40.08 -29.49 19.48
C MET A 202 40.45 -30.82 18.81
N LEU A 203 40.07 -31.03 17.55
CA LEU A 203 40.43 -32.24 16.80
C LEU A 203 41.95 -32.34 16.58
N ILE A 204 42.62 -31.22 16.28
CA ILE A 204 44.08 -31.17 16.11
C ILE A 204 44.79 -31.51 17.43
N ILE A 205 44.35 -30.93 18.57
CA ILE A 205 44.93 -31.24 19.89
C ILE A 205 44.75 -32.71 20.23
N LEU A 206 43.56 -33.28 20.03
CA LEU A 206 43.31 -34.70 20.26
C LEU A 206 44.22 -35.58 19.41
N LEU A 207 44.41 -35.24 18.13
CA LEU A 207 45.30 -35.97 17.23
C LEU A 207 46.75 -35.91 17.69
N ILE A 208 47.23 -34.74 18.13
CA ILE A 208 48.58 -34.59 18.71
C ILE A 208 48.74 -35.43 19.97
N VAL A 209 47.77 -35.40 20.90
CA VAL A 209 47.81 -36.17 22.15
C VAL A 209 47.84 -37.68 21.86
N VAL A 210 47.02 -38.15 20.92
CA VAL A 210 46.98 -39.56 20.50
C VAL A 210 48.33 -39.96 19.89
N VAL A 211 48.89 -39.16 19.00
CA VAL A 211 50.21 -39.42 18.39
C VAL A 211 51.30 -39.45 19.45
N VAL A 212 51.34 -38.50 20.38
CA VAL A 212 52.34 -38.49 21.47
C VAL A 212 52.19 -39.70 22.36
N LYS A 213 50.97 -40.05 22.79
CA LYS A 213 50.72 -41.26 23.58
C LYS A 213 51.14 -42.52 22.83
N HIS A 214 50.82 -42.62 21.55
CA HIS A 214 51.19 -43.76 20.72
C HIS A 214 52.72 -43.85 20.51
N ARG A 215 53.40 -42.72 20.33
CA ARG A 215 54.87 -42.67 20.23
C ARG A 215 55.56 -42.99 21.55
N ARG A 216 55.01 -42.55 22.68
CA ARG A 216 55.49 -42.90 24.03
C ARG A 216 55.32 -44.39 24.30
N LYS A 217 54.12 -44.92 24.08
CA LYS A 217 53.84 -46.36 24.23
C LYS A 217 54.75 -47.20 23.33
N LYS A 218 54.91 -46.83 22.06
CA LYS A 218 55.83 -47.53 21.15
C LYS A 218 57.29 -47.43 21.60
N ARG A 219 57.73 -46.29 22.16
CA ARG A 219 59.08 -46.16 22.73
C ARG A 219 59.27 -47.04 23.96
N GLU A 220 58.26 -47.13 24.83
CA GLU A 220 58.27 -48.03 26.01
C GLU A 220 58.35 -49.50 25.57
N GLU A 221 57.56 -49.93 24.58
CA GLU A 221 57.61 -51.27 24.01
C GLU A 221 58.96 -51.59 23.35
N VAL A 222 59.54 -50.64 22.59
CA VAL A 222 60.87 -50.82 21.97
C VAL A 222 61.97 -50.86 23.03
N ALA A 223 61.91 -50.02 24.06
CA ALA A 223 62.89 -50.03 25.16
C ALA A 223 62.84 -51.34 25.96
N GLU A 224 61.65 -51.88 26.22
CA GLU A 224 61.48 -53.18 26.88
C GLU A 224 62.04 -54.32 26.01
N LEU A 225 61.77 -54.31 24.70
CA LEU A 225 62.33 -55.30 23.76
C LEU A 225 63.86 -55.22 23.67
N GLU A 226 64.44 -54.02 23.66
CA GLU A 226 65.90 -53.81 23.67
C GLU A 226 66.54 -54.33 24.96
N PHE A 227 65.90 -54.10 26.12
CA PHE A 227 66.35 -54.62 27.41
C PHE A 227 66.32 -56.16 27.43
N GLN A 228 65.21 -56.77 26.99
CA GLN A 228 65.08 -58.23 26.88
C GLN A 228 66.11 -58.84 25.90
N GLN A 229 66.40 -58.16 24.78
CA GLN A 229 67.43 -58.61 23.84
C GLN A 229 68.84 -58.51 24.42
N ARG A 230 69.17 -57.47 25.19
CA ARG A 230 70.46 -57.36 25.90
C ARG A 230 70.60 -58.45 26.96
N ALA A 231 69.57 -58.67 27.77
CA ALA A 231 69.56 -59.73 28.78
C ALA A 231 69.68 -61.15 28.17
N ARG A 232 69.10 -61.38 26.98
CA ARG A 232 69.24 -62.66 26.26
C ARG A 232 70.62 -62.85 25.62
N LYS A 233 71.32 -61.76 25.29
CA LYS A 233 72.61 -61.79 24.60
C LYS A 233 73.80 -62.00 25.53
N ASP A 234 73.61 -62.03 26.85
CA ASP A 234 74.64 -62.43 27.82
C ASP A 234 74.64 -63.97 27.96
N PRO A 235 75.60 -64.69 27.33
CA PRO A 235 75.78 -66.11 27.57
C PRO A 235 76.76 -66.22 28.74
N THR A 236 76.27 -66.64 29.90
CA THR A 236 77.15 -67.16 30.96
C THR A 236 77.84 -68.42 30.42
N MET A 237 79.01 -68.23 29.83
CA MET A 237 79.97 -69.24 29.44
C MET A 237 80.97 -69.36 30.58
N TRP A 238 80.87 -70.49 31.29
CA TRP A 238 81.80 -71.08 32.29
C TRP A 238 82.09 -70.28 33.56
#